data_AF-A0A183HGC9-F1
#
_entry.id   AF-A0A183HGC9-F1
#
_cell.length_a   1.000
_cell.length_b   1.000
_cell.length_c   1.000
_cell.angle_alpha   90.00
_cell.angle_beta   90.00
_cell.angle_gamma   90.00
#
_symmetry.space_group_name_H-M   'P 1'
#
loop_
_entity.id
_entity.type
_entity.pdbx_description
1 polymer ?
#
loop_
_entity_poly.entity_id
_entity_poly.type
_entity_poly.pdbx_seq_one_letter_code
_entity_poly.pdbx_strand_id
1 'polypeptide(L)'
;MPRLIGRIIATLQHNGDRNPAFNGRIFASLKSHAGDIEKDEDKINGFIAIAHVIKDYLPSGEMPNSTEIFDIFCKILINALVITDSCLNRIGLALYL
;
A
#
# COMPACT_ATOMS: atom_id res chain seq x y z
N MET A 1 7.16 -1.12 -4.06
CA MET A 1 6.33 -0.90 -2.86
C MET A 1 6.20 0.58 -2.51
N PRO A 2 7.28 1.33 -2.18
CA PRO A 2 7.15 2.72 -1.72
C PRO A 2 6.36 3.64 -2.66
N ARG A 3 6.66 3.60 -3.97
CA ARG A 3 5.92 4.38 -4.97
C ARG A 3 4.42 4.04 -5.04
N LEU A 4 4.04 2.78 -4.83
CA LEU A 4 2.63 2.38 -4.81
C LEU A 4 1.96 2.87 -3.54
N ILE A 5 2.60 2.73 -2.38
CA ILE A 5 2.12 3.27 -1.11
C ILE A 5 1.89 4.78 -1.21
N GLY A 6 2.86 5.55 -1.72
CA GLY A 6 2.70 6.99 -1.90
C GLY A 6 1.53 7.36 -2.81
N ARG A 7 1.32 6.63 -3.91
CA ARG A 7 0.14 6.83 -4.79
C ARG A 7 -1.17 6.53 -4.09
N ILE A 8 -1.22 5.49 -3.26
CA ILE A 8 -2.42 5.13 -2.49
C ILE A 8 -2.71 6.20 -1.43
N ILE A 9 -1.70 6.67 -0.70
CA ILE A 9 -1.83 7.77 0.26
C ILE A 9 -2.42 9.01 -0.43
N ALA A 10 -1.81 9.46 -1.53
CA ALA A 10 -2.30 10.62 -2.28
C ALA A 10 -3.72 10.41 -2.81
N THR A 11 -4.03 9.22 -3.32
CA THR A 11 -5.39 8.90 -3.82
C THR A 11 -6.42 8.96 -2.70
N LEU A 12 -6.13 8.38 -1.54
CA LEU A 12 -7.04 8.38 -0.39
C LEU A 12 -7.21 9.79 0.19
N GLN A 13 -6.15 10.61 0.21
CA GLN A 13 -6.23 11.99 0.70
C GLN A 13 -7.06 12.90 -0.21
N HIS A 14 -6.86 12.82 -1.53
CA HIS A 14 -7.56 13.69 -2.46
C HIS A 14 -8.98 13.23 -2.78
N ASN A 15 -9.19 11.92 -2.93
CA ASN A 15 -10.45 11.38 -3.45
C ASN A 15 -11.24 10.57 -2.41
N GLY A 16 -10.64 10.30 -1.25
CA GLY A 16 -11.16 9.31 -0.32
C GLY A 16 -11.16 7.90 -0.93
N ASP A 17 -11.91 7.01 -0.30
CA ASP A 17 -12.07 5.64 -0.75
C ASP A 17 -13.31 5.45 -1.63
N ARG A 18 -13.40 6.26 -2.70
CA ARG A 18 -14.59 6.40 -3.56
C ARG A 18 -14.46 5.77 -4.94
N ASN A 19 -13.37 5.05 -5.20
CA ASN A 19 -13.09 4.43 -6.50
C ASN A 19 -13.18 2.91 -6.38
N PRO A 20 -14.39 2.33 -6.40
CA PRO A 20 -14.55 0.89 -6.28
C PRO A 20 -14.16 0.14 -7.55
N ALA A 21 -13.81 -1.15 -7.43
CA ALA A 21 -13.83 -2.09 -8.54
C ALA A 21 -15.20 -2.15 -9.20
N PHE A 22 -15.17 -2.77 -10.38
CA PHE A 22 -16.32 -3.41 -10.98
C PHE A 22 -17.15 -4.28 -10.00
N ASN A 23 -16.52 -5.02 -9.07
CA ASN A 23 -17.21 -5.84 -8.07
C ASN A 23 -17.54 -5.09 -6.75
N GLY A 24 -17.38 -3.76 -6.71
CA GLY A 24 -17.71 -2.94 -5.55
C GLY A 24 -16.67 -2.95 -4.43
N ARG A 25 -15.53 -3.63 -4.58
CA ARG A 25 -14.44 -3.57 -3.60
C ARG A 25 -13.84 -2.17 -3.56
N ILE A 26 -13.56 -1.70 -2.35
CA ILE A 26 -12.88 -0.43 -2.06
C ILE A 26 -11.62 -0.71 -1.24
N PHE A 27 -10.72 0.25 -1.11
CA PHE A 27 -9.45 0.06 -0.40
C PHE A 27 -9.65 -0.34 1.07
N ALA A 28 -10.63 0.25 1.75
CA ALA A 28 -10.98 -0.06 3.13
C ALA A 28 -11.43 -1.51 3.31
N SER A 29 -11.97 -2.14 2.26
CA SER A 29 -12.43 -3.54 2.29
C SER A 29 -11.28 -4.56 2.17
N LEU A 30 -10.07 -4.13 1.83
CA LEU A 30 -8.92 -5.02 1.69
C LEU A 30 -8.51 -5.62 3.04
N LYS A 31 -8.22 -6.92 3.05
CA LYS A 31 -7.68 -7.60 4.24
C LYS A 31 -6.23 -7.15 4.46
N SER A 32 -5.91 -6.74 5.68
CA SER A 32 -4.55 -6.32 6.06
C SER A 32 -3.72 -7.45 6.67
N HIS A 33 -4.34 -8.38 7.42
CA HIS A 33 -3.60 -9.36 8.23
C HIS A 33 -2.56 -8.72 9.17
N ALA A 34 -2.82 -7.51 9.66
CA ALA A 34 -1.88 -6.72 10.45
C ALA A 34 -1.32 -7.50 11.66
N GLY A 35 -2.17 -8.22 12.42
CA GLY A 35 -1.74 -8.98 13.59
C GLY A 35 -0.82 -10.18 13.28
N ASP A 36 -0.86 -10.72 12.05
CA ASP A 36 0.09 -11.75 11.61
C ASP A 36 1.39 -11.11 11.12
N ILE A 37 1.30 -9.94 10.47
CA ILE A 37 2.44 -9.16 9.98
C ILE A 37 3.25 -8.58 11.14
N GLU A 38 2.61 -8.13 12.22
CA GLU A 38 3.29 -7.60 13.41
C GLU A 38 4.18 -8.64 14.10
N LYS A 39 3.86 -9.93 13.95
CA LYS A 39 4.63 -11.03 14.54
C LYS A 39 5.74 -11.54 13.62
N ASP A 40 5.81 -11.02 12.40
CA ASP A 40 6.78 -11.42 11.38
C ASP A 40 7.89 -10.36 11.30
N GLU A 41 9.05 -10.69 11.87
CA GLU A 41 10.18 -9.78 12.02
C GLU A 41 10.68 -9.24 10.67
N ASP A 42 10.74 -10.08 9.64
CA ASP A 42 11.19 -9.69 8.31
C ASP A 42 10.24 -8.67 7.67
N LYS A 43 8.93 -8.89 7.82
CA LYS A 43 7.92 -7.94 7.31
C LYS A 43 7.94 -6.63 8.08
N ILE A 44 8.12 -6.65 9.39
CA ILE A 44 8.26 -5.44 10.21
C ILE A 44 9.51 -4.65 9.81
N ASN A 45 10.64 -5.32 9.62
CA ASN A 45 11.87 -4.67 9.15
C ASN A 45 11.66 -4.04 7.76
N GLY A 46 10.97 -4.74 6.86
CA GLY A 46 10.56 -4.21 5.56
C GLY A 46 9.66 -2.97 5.67
N PHE A 47 8.69 -2.98 6.58
CA PHE A 47 7.84 -1.82 6.88
C PHE A 47 8.66 -0.63 7.37
N ILE A 48 9.56 -0.82 8.33
CA ILE A 48 10.40 0.25 8.89
C ILE A 48 11.22 0.92 7.79
N ALA A 49 11.85 0.13 6.91
CA ALA A 49 12.62 0.66 5.78
C ALA A 49 11.74 1.47 4.82
N ILE A 50 10.54 0.97 4.51
CA ILE A 50 9.59 1.68 3.64
C ILE A 50 9.07 2.95 4.29
N ALA A 51 8.74 2.93 5.58
CA ALA A 51 8.22 4.09 6.31
C ALA A 51 9.21 5.26 6.29
N HIS A 52 10.52 4.98 6.43
CA HIS A 52 11.57 5.99 6.26
C HIS A 52 11.55 6.59 4.84
N VAL A 53 11.51 5.74 3.80
CA VAL A 53 11.47 6.22 2.40
C VAL A 53 10.22 7.06 2.12
N ILE A 54 9.07 6.67 2.66
CA ILE A 54 7.80 7.43 2.49
C ILE A 54 7.89 8.78 3.18
N LYS A 55 8.49 8.85 4.38
CA LYS A 55 8.69 10.10 5.12
C LYS A 55 9.53 11.11 4.34
N ASP A 56 10.56 10.64 3.65
CA ASP A 56 11.43 11.51 2.85
C ASP A 56 10.80 11.90 1.49
N TYR A 57 9.85 11.10 1.00
CA TYR A 57 9.19 11.30 -0.29
C TYR A 57 7.96 12.21 -0.22
N LEU A 58 7.18 12.14 0.87
CA LEU A 58 5.94 12.92 1.01
C LEU A 58 6.21 14.34 1.55
N PRO A 59 5.53 15.38 1.01
CA PRO A 59 5.59 16.72 1.55
C PRO A 59 5.18 16.79 3.02
N SER A 60 5.75 17.76 3.75
CA SER A 60 5.35 18.04 5.13
C SER A 60 3.87 18.43 5.17
N GLY A 61 3.05 17.62 5.85
CA GLY A 61 1.59 17.79 5.94
C GLY A 61 0.77 16.70 5.25
N GLU A 62 1.38 15.92 4.35
CA GLU A 62 0.72 14.79 3.66
C GLU A 62 1.05 13.44 4.29
N MET A 63 1.85 13.40 5.35
CA MET A 63 2.25 12.16 6.02
C MET A 63 1.09 11.63 6.88
N PRO A 64 0.54 10.42 6.61
CA PRO A 64 -0.45 9.81 7.49
C PRO A 64 0.19 9.40 8.83
N ASN A 65 -0.64 9.08 9.82
CA ASN A 65 -0.11 8.59 11.08
C ASN A 65 0.51 7.17 10.92
N SER A 66 1.34 6.73 11.88
CA SER A 66 2.06 5.46 11.74
C SER A 66 1.13 4.26 11.57
N THR A 67 -0.03 4.26 12.23
CA THR A 67 -1.03 3.19 12.15
C THR A 67 -1.66 3.13 10.76
N GLU A 68 -1.98 4.28 10.17
CA GLU A 68 -2.51 4.37 8.80
C GLU A 68 -1.51 3.89 7.77
N ILE A 69 -0.24 4.31 7.86
CA ILE A 69 0.81 3.86 6.94
C ILE A 69 1.02 2.35 7.07
N PHE A 70 0.98 1.83 8.30
CA PHE A 70 1.11 0.39 8.54
C PHE A 70 -0.06 -0.40 7.96
N ASP A 71 -1.31 0.04 8.13
CA ASP A 71 -2.47 -0.59 7.52
C ASP A 71 -2.39 -0.57 5.99
N ILE A 72 -1.99 0.56 5.40
CA ILE A 72 -1.77 0.68 3.95
C ILE A 72 -0.68 -0.29 3.48
N PHE A 73 0.46 -0.34 4.18
CA PHE A 73 1.54 -1.28 3.89
C PHE A 73 1.03 -2.72 3.92
N CYS A 74 0.30 -3.11 4.96
CA CYS A 74 -0.25 -4.44 5.14
C CYS A 74 -1.24 -4.80 4.02
N LYS A 75 -2.19 -3.92 3.71
CA LYS A 75 -3.16 -4.13 2.62
C LYS A 75 -2.47 -4.29 1.27
N ILE A 76 -1.44 -3.49 0.97
CA ILE A 76 -0.69 -3.64 -0.28
C ILE A 76 0.13 -4.93 -0.27
N LEU A 77 0.75 -5.30 0.86
CA LEU A 77 1.56 -6.52 0.97
C LEU A 77 0.73 -7.77 0.64
N ILE A 78 -0.51 -7.81 1.11
CA ILE A 78 -1.42 -8.95 0.91
C ILE A 78 -2.10 -8.94 -0.45
N ASN A 79 -2.49 -7.76 -0.96
CA ASN A 79 -3.43 -7.67 -2.09
C ASN A 79 -2.79 -7.20 -3.40
N ALA A 80 -1.52 -6.79 -3.40
CA ALA A 80 -0.89 -6.27 -4.61
C ALA A 80 -0.61 -7.36 -5.64
N LEU A 81 -0.82 -7.00 -6.89
CA LEU A 81 -0.60 -7.84 -8.06
C LEU A 81 0.65 -7.37 -8.78
N VAL A 82 1.46 -8.32 -9.25
CA VAL A 82 2.57 -8.02 -10.16
C VAL A 82 2.00 -7.85 -11.56
N ILE A 83 2.28 -6.70 -12.17
CA ILE A 83 1.95 -6.48 -13.59
C ILE A 83 3.11 -7.02 -14.41
N THR A 84 2.78 -7.82 -15.43
CA THR A 84 3.75 -8.41 -16.35
C THR A 84 3.53 -7.95 -17.79
N ASP A 85 4.59 -8.00 -18.60
CA ASP A 85 4.48 -7.88 -20.05
C ASP A 85 4.05 -9.22 -20.70
N SER A 86 3.95 -9.26 -22.03
CA SER A 86 3.59 -10.47 -22.79
C SER A 86 4.58 -11.63 -22.63
N CYS A 87 5.77 -11.37 -22.11
CA CYS A 87 6.82 -12.35 -21.86
C CYS A 87 6.92 -12.73 -20.38
N LEU A 88 5.94 -12.34 -19.55
CA LEU A 88 5.91 -12.54 -18.10
C LEU A 88 7.02 -11.80 -17.33
N ASN A 89 7.70 -10.83 -17.94
CA ASN A 89 8.64 -9.98 -17.21
C ASN A 89 7.87 -9.01 -16.32
N ARG A 90 8.33 -8.83 -15.08
CA ARG A 90 7.74 -7.87 -14.15
C ARG A 90 7.98 -6.44 -14.63
N ILE A 91 6.90 -5.70 -14.86
CA ILE A 91 6.92 -4.28 -15.23
C ILE A 91 6.35 -3.37 -14.14
N GLY A 92 5.59 -3.91 -13.19
CA GLY A 92 4.95 -3.09 -12.17
C GLY A 92 4.39 -3.85 -10.97
N LEU A 93 3.84 -3.07 -10.04
CA LEU A 93 3.05 -3.53 -8.92
C LEU A 93 1.81 -2.64 -8.86
N ALA A 94 0.62 -3.23 -8.70
CA ALA A 94 -0.63 -2.49 -8.63
C ALA A 94 -1.60 -3.12 -7.64
N LEU A 95 -2.61 -2.33 -7.26
CA LEU A 95 -3.82 -2.84 -6.63
C LEU A 95 -4.93 -2.82 -7.67
N TYR A 96 -5.62 -3.94 -7.81
CA TYR A 96 -6.89 -4.00 -8.52
C TYR A 96 -7.97 -3.86 -7.47
N LEU A 97 -8.42 -2.61 -7.31
CA LEU A 97 -9.51 -2.27 -6.42
C LEU A 97 -10.82 -2.52 -7.10
#